data_AF-A0A2N0ZWA8-F1
#
_entry.id   AF-A0A2N0ZWA8-F1
#
_cell.length_a   1.000
_cell.length_b   1.000
_cell.length_c   1.000
_cell.angle_alpha   90.00
_cell.angle_beta   90.00
_cell.angle_gamma   90.00
#
_symmetry.space_group_name_H-M   'P 1'
#
loop_
_entity.id
_entity.type
_entity.pdbx_description
1 polymer ?
#
loop_
_entity_poly.entity_id
_entity_poly.type
_entity_poly.pdbx_seq_one_letter_code
_entity_poly.pdbx_strand_id
1 'polypeptide(L)'
;MSELDLNIKGLSLGTHETPWDLKVLLYKGASSVRRDIVIQYINEGKFGNLIESRFFLVGKLYDVIDSYLIRGMSQHTVKSYLRKIWVFYNWLDTADMLSTEEAIISTFKEWTEHLINRVRVDKDIAQMTAYKLASTIANLIAKALVLPGARPGYSLMLTTRLKRPKKTNKVLSTAADKQNLAETFEFGRTLTTICNHLDIKTVRGSIPIKIPLNEDKSLTVACRLLKPDLDITTIEHSRIKEQAINARKPLAENISLLESPNRSPVLNLRIESELMIFIAQTGMNLSQAVALSRCDYR
;
A
#
# COMPACT_ATOMS: atom_id res chain seq x y z
N MET A 1 20.34 28.27 -8.34
CA MET A 1 19.98 26.95 -8.90
C MET A 1 18.69 26.45 -8.25
N SER A 2 17.67 27.28 -8.36
CA SER A 2 16.27 27.06 -8.01
C SER A 2 15.57 26.37 -9.20
N GLU A 3 14.60 25.50 -8.93
CA GLU A 3 13.64 24.92 -9.90
C GLU A 3 14.03 23.68 -10.73
N LEU A 4 14.61 22.63 -10.12
CA LEU A 4 14.32 21.27 -10.61
C LEU A 4 13.09 20.76 -9.86
N ASP A 5 11.91 20.94 -10.45
CA ASP A 5 10.66 20.36 -9.97
C ASP A 5 10.59 18.88 -10.36
N LEU A 6 10.93 18.02 -9.41
CA LEU A 6 10.95 16.57 -9.56
C LEU A 6 9.72 15.90 -8.91
N ASN A 7 8.66 16.68 -8.69
CA ASN A 7 7.38 16.19 -8.18
C ASN A 7 6.59 15.50 -9.29
N ILE A 8 6.18 14.26 -9.05
CA ILE A 8 5.39 13.48 -10.00
C ILE A 8 3.96 14.02 -10.06
N LYS A 9 3.69 14.82 -11.09
CA LYS A 9 2.37 15.39 -11.37
C LYS A 9 1.44 14.32 -11.95
N GLY A 10 0.12 14.46 -11.71
CA GLY A 10 -0.89 13.56 -12.30
C GLY A 10 -1.21 12.28 -11.50
N LEU A 11 -0.57 12.05 -10.35
CA LEU A 11 -1.03 11.04 -9.40
C LEU A 11 -2.21 11.59 -8.58
N SER A 12 -3.29 10.82 -8.44
CA SER A 12 -4.31 11.16 -7.45
C SER A 12 -3.77 10.83 -6.06
N LEU A 13 -3.87 11.82 -5.18
CA LEU A 13 -3.42 11.77 -3.80
C LEU A 13 -4.67 11.77 -2.92
N GLY A 14 -4.68 10.90 -1.90
CA GLY A 14 -5.66 11.02 -0.82
C GLY A 14 -5.48 12.31 -0.02
N THR A 15 -6.50 12.71 0.74
CA THR A 15 -6.52 13.96 1.54
C THR A 15 -5.31 14.15 2.46
N HIS A 16 -4.68 13.07 2.90
CA HIS A 16 -3.50 13.08 3.76
C HIS A 16 -2.27 12.38 3.13
N GLU A 17 -2.32 12.08 1.82
CA GLU A 17 -1.21 11.40 1.15
C GLU A 17 -0.13 12.40 0.72
N THR A 18 1.12 12.14 1.06
CA THR A 18 2.25 12.96 0.62
C THR A 18 2.55 12.76 -0.87
N PRO A 19 2.73 13.85 -1.65
CA PRO A 19 3.19 13.78 -3.03
C PRO A 19 4.50 13.01 -3.19
N TRP A 20 4.74 12.49 -4.39
CA TRP A 20 5.98 11.79 -4.71
C TRP A 20 6.98 12.76 -5.34
N ASP A 21 8.06 13.07 -4.62
CA ASP A 21 9.13 13.96 -5.09
C ASP A 21 10.46 13.21 -5.19
N LEU A 22 11.02 13.13 -6.39
CA LEU A 22 12.30 12.46 -6.65
C LEU A 22 13.51 13.29 -6.18
N LYS A 23 13.33 14.57 -5.83
CA LYS A 23 14.38 15.41 -5.23
C LYS A 23 15.00 14.77 -3.99
N VAL A 24 14.22 13.98 -3.25
CA VAL A 24 14.67 13.23 -2.07
C VAL A 24 15.85 12.31 -2.41
N LEU A 25 15.90 11.76 -3.62
CA LEU A 25 16.94 10.81 -4.04
C LEU A 25 18.31 11.48 -4.25
N LEU A 26 18.34 12.82 -4.40
CA LEU A 26 19.57 13.59 -4.59
C LEU A 26 20.39 13.78 -3.30
N TYR A 27 19.82 13.42 -2.14
CA TYR A 27 20.46 13.54 -0.84
C TYR A 27 20.80 12.17 -0.26
N LYS A 28 21.97 12.03 0.36
CA LYS A 28 22.38 10.78 1.00
C LYS A 28 21.50 10.49 2.21
N GLY A 29 20.92 9.30 2.29
CA GLY A 29 20.16 8.83 3.44
C GLY A 29 18.72 9.34 3.51
N ALA A 30 18.34 10.33 2.70
CA ALA A 30 16.98 10.87 2.69
C ALA A 30 15.95 9.85 2.17
N SER A 31 16.36 8.92 1.32
CA SER A 31 15.53 7.81 0.81
C SER A 31 15.05 6.84 1.90
N SER A 32 15.72 6.80 3.06
CA SER A 32 15.38 5.95 4.21
C SER A 32 14.33 6.57 5.14
N VAL A 33 14.11 7.88 5.04
CA VAL A 33 13.24 8.64 5.95
C VAL A 33 11.80 8.64 5.46
N ARG A 34 10.84 8.73 6.39
CA ARG A 34 9.41 8.79 6.04
C ARG A 34 9.11 9.99 5.15
N ARG A 35 8.30 9.75 4.11
CA ARG A 35 8.02 10.73 3.04
C ARG A 35 7.33 12.00 3.53
N ASP A 36 6.53 11.92 4.60
CA ASP A 36 5.79 13.05 5.17
C ASP A 36 6.68 14.10 5.83
N ILE A 37 7.87 13.71 6.32
CA ILE A 37 8.80 14.60 7.03
C ILE A 37 10.10 14.88 6.26
N VAL A 38 10.43 14.06 5.25
CA VAL A 38 11.75 14.13 4.60
C VAL A 38 12.00 15.47 3.90
N ILE A 39 10.99 16.07 3.27
CA ILE A 39 11.14 17.36 2.57
C ILE A 39 11.45 18.47 3.59
N GLN A 40 10.79 18.44 4.75
CA GLN A 40 11.08 19.36 5.84
C GLN A 40 12.55 19.21 6.30
N TYR A 41 13.01 17.98 6.50
CA TYR A 41 14.40 17.73 6.93
C TYR A 41 15.44 18.14 5.88
N ILE A 42 15.11 18.01 4.58
CA ILE A 42 15.94 18.52 3.49
C ILE A 42 16.03 20.05 3.57
N ASN A 43 14.90 20.73 3.76
CA ASN A 43 14.87 22.20 3.88
C ASN A 43 15.60 22.70 5.13
N GLU A 44 15.59 21.93 6.22
CA GLU A 44 16.37 22.18 7.44
C GLU A 44 17.87 21.84 7.28
N GLY A 45 18.31 21.32 6.14
CA GLY A 45 19.72 21.02 5.85
C GLY A 45 20.26 19.75 6.51
N LYS A 46 19.40 18.86 7.02
CA LYS A 46 19.81 17.68 7.83
C LYS A 46 20.56 16.60 7.04
N PHE A 47 20.44 16.57 5.72
CA PHE A 47 21.08 15.56 4.86
C PHE A 47 22.35 16.07 4.17
N GLY A 48 22.81 17.29 4.50
CA GLY A 48 23.97 17.91 3.87
C GLY A 48 23.70 18.34 2.42
N ASN A 49 24.76 18.33 1.62
CA ASN A 49 24.72 18.83 0.24
C ASN A 49 24.09 17.82 -0.74
N LEU A 50 23.57 18.37 -1.84
CA LEU A 50 23.12 17.60 -2.99
C LEU A 50 24.28 16.78 -3.58
N ILE A 51 24.00 15.52 -3.95
CA ILE A 51 24.98 14.67 -4.62
C ILE A 51 24.84 14.85 -6.13
N GLU A 52 25.83 15.50 -6.73
CA GLU A 52 25.77 15.86 -8.15
C GLU A 52 25.76 14.64 -9.08
N SER A 53 26.44 13.56 -8.68
CA SER A 53 26.50 12.31 -9.44
C SER A 53 25.14 11.63 -9.65
N ARG A 54 24.08 12.07 -8.93
CA ARG A 54 22.73 11.52 -9.02
C ARG A 54 21.83 12.26 -10.01
N PHE A 55 22.14 13.51 -10.37
CA PHE A 55 21.23 14.35 -11.17
C PHE A 55 20.83 13.71 -12.47
N PHE A 56 21.80 13.16 -13.20
CA PHE A 56 21.56 12.52 -14.49
C PHE A 56 20.53 11.40 -14.37
N LEU A 57 20.77 10.42 -13.49
CA LEU A 57 19.90 9.26 -13.38
C LEU A 57 18.54 9.63 -12.77
N VAL A 58 18.50 10.47 -11.75
CA VAL A 58 17.24 10.89 -11.12
C VAL A 58 16.36 11.65 -12.11
N GLY A 59 16.94 12.57 -12.88
CA GLY A 59 16.21 13.30 -13.94
C GLY A 59 15.67 12.36 -15.01
N LYS A 60 16.49 11.43 -15.52
CA LYS A 60 16.02 10.45 -16.52
C LYS A 60 14.97 9.48 -15.98
N LEU A 61 15.06 9.10 -14.70
CA LEU A 61 14.03 8.29 -14.05
C LEU A 61 12.71 9.07 -13.92
N TYR A 62 12.77 10.36 -13.59
CA TYR A 62 11.60 11.24 -13.58
C TYR A 62 10.92 11.25 -14.95
N ASP A 63 11.67 11.51 -16.03
CA ASP A 63 11.14 11.53 -17.41
C ASP A 63 10.45 10.20 -17.78
N VAL A 64 11.08 9.07 -17.41
CA VAL A 64 10.52 7.73 -17.67
C VAL A 64 9.22 7.53 -16.92
N ILE A 65 9.14 7.90 -15.65
CA ILE A 65 7.93 7.74 -14.84
C ILE A 65 6.81 8.67 -15.33
N ASP A 66 7.12 9.92 -15.61
CA ASP A 66 6.18 10.90 -16.16
C ASP A 66 5.59 10.41 -17.50
N SER A 67 6.45 9.88 -18.38
CA SER A 67 5.99 9.28 -19.64
C SER A 67 5.01 8.11 -19.45
N TYR A 68 5.13 7.34 -18.35
CA TYR A 68 4.17 6.27 -18.05
C TYR A 68 2.83 6.80 -17.63
N LEU A 69 2.80 7.89 -16.86
CA LEU A 69 1.55 8.54 -16.46
C LEU A 69 0.83 9.13 -17.67
N ILE A 70 1.55 9.83 -18.55
CA ILE A 70 1.00 10.38 -19.80
C ILE A 70 0.40 9.26 -20.67
N ARG A 71 1.03 8.08 -20.70
CA ARG A 71 0.53 6.89 -21.43
C ARG A 71 -0.63 6.17 -20.73
N GLY A 72 -1.14 6.69 -19.62
CA GLY A 72 -2.27 6.10 -18.90
C GLY A 72 -1.92 4.84 -18.09
N MET A 73 -0.66 4.66 -17.70
CA MET A 73 -0.30 3.57 -16.79
C MET A 73 -1.03 3.72 -15.45
N SER A 74 -1.52 2.60 -14.91
CA SER A 74 -2.17 2.58 -13.59
C SER A 74 -1.30 3.27 -12.54
N GLN A 75 -1.88 4.21 -11.80
CA GLN A 75 -1.21 4.93 -10.73
C GLN A 75 -0.66 3.99 -9.65
N HIS A 76 -1.35 2.87 -9.38
CA HIS A 76 -0.86 1.87 -8.44
C HIS A 76 0.47 1.27 -8.89
N THR A 77 0.62 0.99 -10.19
CA THR A 77 1.87 0.50 -10.79
C THR A 77 2.97 1.55 -10.69
N VAL A 78 2.66 2.82 -10.98
CA VAL A 78 3.63 3.92 -10.85
C VAL A 78 4.10 4.08 -9.40
N LYS A 79 3.18 4.13 -8.43
CA LYS A 79 3.53 4.14 -6.99
C LYS A 79 4.37 2.91 -6.61
N SER A 80 4.11 1.74 -7.21
CA SER A 80 4.92 0.53 -7.01
C SER A 80 6.34 0.64 -7.62
N TYR A 81 6.52 1.37 -8.71
CA TYR A 81 7.84 1.62 -9.31
C TYR A 81 8.64 2.61 -8.47
N LEU A 82 8.02 3.70 -8.05
CA LEU A 82 8.62 4.70 -7.17
C LEU A 82 9.14 4.07 -5.87
N ARG A 83 8.34 3.22 -5.21
CA ARG A 83 8.82 2.48 -4.01
C ARG A 83 10.09 1.66 -4.28
N LYS A 84 10.19 1.01 -5.44
CA LYS A 84 11.39 0.22 -5.79
C LYS A 84 12.59 1.12 -6.05
N ILE A 85 12.40 2.29 -6.67
CA ILE A 85 13.45 3.29 -6.84
C ILE A 85 13.98 3.73 -5.47
N TRP A 86 13.11 4.00 -4.49
CA TRP A 86 13.51 4.35 -3.12
C TRP A 86 14.33 3.24 -2.47
N VAL A 87 13.89 1.98 -2.59
CA VAL A 87 14.65 0.83 -2.06
C VAL A 87 16.04 0.74 -2.70
N PHE A 88 16.15 0.99 -4.01
CA PHE A 88 17.44 0.99 -4.70
C PHE A 88 18.35 2.11 -4.21
N TYR A 89 17.87 3.35 -4.12
CA TYR A 89 18.67 4.49 -3.63
C TYR A 89 19.03 4.38 -2.15
N ASN A 90 18.15 3.80 -1.33
CA ASN A 90 18.48 3.50 0.06
C ASN A 90 19.66 2.53 0.15
N TRP A 91 19.68 1.51 -0.71
CA TRP A 91 20.84 0.63 -0.78
C TRP A 91 22.11 1.37 -1.27
N LEU A 92 21.99 2.22 -2.30
CA LEU A 92 23.12 3.04 -2.77
C LEU A 92 23.72 3.89 -1.64
N ASP A 93 22.87 4.48 -0.81
CA ASP A 93 23.28 5.28 0.35
C ASP A 93 24.05 4.42 1.37
N THR A 94 23.55 3.21 1.67
CA THR A 94 24.18 2.30 2.65
C THR A 94 25.48 1.67 2.15
N ALA A 95 25.57 1.39 0.85
CA ALA A 95 26.73 0.76 0.22
C ALA A 95 27.74 1.78 -0.35
N ASP A 96 27.44 3.08 -0.23
CA ASP A 96 28.21 4.20 -0.77
C ASP A 96 28.54 4.07 -2.27
N MET A 97 27.55 3.63 -3.04
CA MET A 97 27.70 3.39 -4.47
C MET A 97 27.28 4.59 -5.32
N LEU A 98 27.93 4.75 -6.48
CA LEU A 98 27.67 5.85 -7.42
C LEU A 98 26.52 5.53 -8.37
N SER A 99 25.75 6.55 -8.75
CA SER A 99 24.66 6.42 -9.73
C SER A 99 24.87 7.28 -10.98
N THR A 100 26.13 7.52 -11.35
CA THR A 100 26.48 8.22 -12.59
C THR A 100 26.12 7.37 -13.81
N GLU A 101 26.06 8.00 -14.98
CA GLU A 101 25.79 7.33 -16.26
C GLU A 101 26.75 6.15 -16.52
N GLU A 102 28.03 6.33 -16.22
CA GLU A 102 29.08 5.32 -16.45
C GLU A 102 29.04 4.18 -15.41
N ALA A 103 28.72 4.50 -14.15
CA ALA A 103 28.80 3.56 -13.03
C ALA A 103 27.49 2.82 -12.74
N ILE A 104 26.35 3.28 -13.25
CA ILE A 104 25.05 2.72 -12.85
C ILE A 104 24.88 1.25 -13.25
N ILE A 105 25.47 0.81 -14.37
CA ILE A 105 25.36 -0.59 -14.82
C ILE A 105 26.15 -1.52 -13.89
N SER A 106 27.39 -1.15 -13.52
CA SER A 106 28.18 -1.93 -12.57
C SER A 106 27.53 -1.91 -11.18
N THR A 107 27.05 -0.75 -10.74
CA THR A 107 26.34 -0.57 -9.48
C THR A 107 25.04 -1.40 -9.41
N PHE A 108 24.30 -1.49 -10.51
CA PHE A 108 23.14 -2.35 -10.61
C PHE A 108 23.50 -3.83 -10.42
N LYS A 109 24.62 -4.29 -11.01
CA LYS A 109 25.10 -5.67 -10.82
C LYS A 109 25.43 -5.94 -9.35
N GLU A 110 26.18 -5.06 -8.70
CA GLU A 110 26.48 -5.14 -7.26
C GLU A 110 25.20 -5.20 -6.42
N TRP A 111 24.20 -4.37 -6.76
CA TRP A 111 22.91 -4.42 -6.06
C TRP A 111 22.19 -5.76 -6.24
N THR A 112 22.26 -6.36 -7.43
CA THR A 112 21.65 -7.69 -7.62
C THR A 112 22.35 -8.77 -6.81
N GLU A 113 23.66 -8.65 -6.56
CA GLU A 113 24.38 -9.54 -5.65
C GLU A 113 23.98 -9.34 -4.20
N HIS A 114 23.79 -8.09 -3.77
CA HIS A 114 23.18 -7.79 -2.47
C HIS A 114 21.79 -8.41 -2.33
N LEU A 115 20.94 -8.33 -3.35
CA LEU A 115 19.62 -8.99 -3.34
C LEU A 115 19.72 -10.53 -3.29
N ILE A 116 20.73 -11.14 -3.92
CA ILE A 116 20.98 -12.59 -3.82
C ILE A 116 21.38 -12.97 -2.40
N ASN A 117 22.23 -12.17 -1.75
CA ASN A 117 22.63 -12.39 -0.36
C ASN A 117 21.42 -12.29 0.58
N ARG A 118 20.56 -11.28 0.39
CA ARG A 118 19.30 -11.15 1.13
C ARG A 118 18.38 -12.36 1.01
N VAL A 119 18.31 -12.97 -0.18
CA VAL A 119 17.51 -14.19 -0.41
C VAL A 119 18.15 -15.43 0.21
N ARG A 120 19.47 -15.60 0.10
CA ARG A 120 20.15 -16.87 0.43
C ARG A 120 20.71 -16.92 1.84
N VAL A 121 21.28 -15.81 2.31
CA VAL A 121 21.98 -15.68 3.59
C VAL A 121 21.02 -15.12 4.62
N ASP A 122 20.55 -13.89 4.43
CA ASP A 122 19.70 -13.20 5.42
C ASP A 122 18.28 -13.81 5.49
N LYS A 123 17.80 -14.33 4.35
CA LYS A 123 16.47 -14.92 4.14
C LYS A 123 15.32 -13.98 4.53
N ASP A 124 15.52 -12.68 4.34
CA ASP A 124 14.54 -11.65 4.71
C ASP A 124 13.53 -11.37 3.58
N ILE A 125 13.84 -11.76 2.34
CA ILE A 125 12.97 -11.62 1.18
C ILE A 125 12.89 -12.90 0.33
N ALA A 126 11.73 -13.13 -0.27
CA ALA A 126 11.54 -14.22 -1.23
C ALA A 126 12.29 -13.96 -2.54
N GLN A 127 12.78 -15.03 -3.19
CA GLN A 127 13.49 -14.93 -4.47
C GLN A 127 12.65 -14.24 -5.57
N MET A 128 11.33 -14.47 -5.61
CA MET A 128 10.45 -13.81 -6.56
C MET A 128 10.37 -12.29 -6.30
N THR A 129 10.42 -11.89 -5.03
CA THR A 129 10.42 -10.47 -4.64
C THR A 129 11.70 -9.79 -5.10
N ALA A 130 12.86 -10.39 -4.81
CA ALA A 130 14.15 -9.92 -5.31
C ALA A 130 14.17 -9.79 -6.83
N TYR A 131 13.72 -10.83 -7.55
CA TYR A 131 13.66 -10.82 -9.02
C TYR A 131 12.77 -9.69 -9.56
N LYS A 132 11.57 -9.49 -9.00
CA LYS A 132 10.66 -8.41 -9.42
C LYS A 132 11.26 -7.03 -9.13
N LEU A 133 11.98 -6.87 -8.02
CA LEU A 133 12.68 -5.65 -7.66
C LEU A 133 13.74 -5.31 -8.70
N ALA A 134 14.67 -6.25 -8.92
CA ALA A 134 15.74 -6.10 -9.89
C ALA A 134 15.22 -5.88 -11.32
N SER A 135 14.23 -6.67 -11.76
CA SER A 135 13.69 -6.56 -13.12
C SER A 135 13.00 -5.22 -13.38
N THR A 136 12.39 -4.63 -12.35
CA THR A 136 11.76 -3.31 -12.51
C THR A 136 12.83 -2.23 -12.65
N ILE A 137 13.83 -2.23 -11.76
CA ILE A 137 14.94 -1.27 -11.81
C ILE A 137 15.75 -1.43 -13.10
N ALA A 138 16.02 -2.66 -13.56
CA ALA A 138 16.70 -2.91 -14.82
C ALA A 138 15.96 -2.28 -16.01
N ASN A 139 14.63 -2.40 -16.06
CA ASN A 139 13.82 -1.77 -17.10
C ASN A 139 13.83 -0.24 -17.00
N LEU A 140 13.86 0.32 -15.79
CA LEU A 140 13.92 1.76 -15.58
C LEU A 140 15.28 2.33 -15.98
N ILE A 141 16.39 1.71 -15.54
CA ILE A 141 17.76 2.07 -15.94
C ILE A 141 17.92 1.95 -17.45
N ALA A 142 17.46 0.85 -18.05
CA ALA A 142 17.57 0.64 -19.48
C ALA A 142 16.87 1.72 -20.31
N LYS A 143 15.73 2.24 -19.83
CA LYS A 143 15.04 3.36 -20.47
C LYS A 143 15.70 4.70 -20.19
N ALA A 144 16.18 4.91 -18.95
CA ALA A 144 16.88 6.13 -18.57
C ALA A 144 18.16 6.35 -19.39
N LEU A 145 18.90 5.27 -19.65
CA LEU A 145 20.11 5.26 -20.47
C LEU A 145 19.86 5.05 -21.98
N VAL A 146 18.60 4.86 -22.39
CA VAL A 146 18.24 4.57 -23.79
C VAL A 146 19.07 3.41 -24.37
N LEU A 147 19.21 2.33 -23.60
CA LEU A 147 20.02 1.18 -24.01
C LEU A 147 19.46 0.52 -25.28
N PRO A 148 20.31 0.06 -26.20
CA PRO A 148 19.89 -0.50 -27.48
C PRO A 148 19.21 -1.87 -27.35
N GLY A 149 18.36 -2.19 -28.33
CA GLY A 149 17.70 -3.49 -28.47
C GLY A 149 16.21 -3.49 -28.12
N ALA A 150 15.53 -4.58 -28.46
CA ALA A 150 14.06 -4.67 -28.31
C ALA A 150 13.58 -4.80 -26.85
N ARG A 151 14.41 -5.38 -25.97
CA ARG A 151 14.09 -5.60 -24.54
C ARG A 151 15.31 -5.30 -23.65
N PRO A 152 15.76 -4.04 -23.60
CA PRO A 152 17.06 -3.72 -23.04
C PRO A 152 17.14 -4.00 -21.52
N GLY A 153 16.06 -3.82 -20.77
CA GLY A 153 16.04 -4.19 -19.35
C GLY A 153 16.09 -5.70 -19.09
N TYR A 154 15.55 -6.51 -20.00
CA TYR A 154 15.72 -7.96 -19.95
C TYR A 154 17.17 -8.35 -20.27
N SER A 155 17.78 -7.73 -21.28
CA SER A 155 19.20 -7.93 -21.59
C SER A 155 20.09 -7.56 -20.40
N LEU A 156 19.81 -6.45 -19.71
CA LEU A 156 20.52 -6.07 -18.50
C LEU A 156 20.38 -7.11 -17.38
N MET A 157 19.17 -7.64 -17.16
CA MET A 157 18.95 -8.72 -16.20
C MET A 157 19.75 -10.00 -16.52
N LEU A 158 19.90 -10.35 -17.81
CA LEU A 158 20.69 -11.51 -18.24
C LEU A 158 22.19 -11.39 -17.87
N THR A 159 22.69 -10.18 -17.65
CA THR A 159 24.07 -9.96 -17.20
C THR A 159 24.28 -10.25 -15.70
N THR A 160 23.23 -10.62 -14.97
CA THR A 160 23.24 -10.85 -13.52
C THR A 160 23.02 -12.32 -13.18
N ARG A 161 23.39 -12.73 -11.95
CA ARG A 161 23.14 -14.08 -11.44
C ARG A 161 21.72 -14.29 -10.92
N LEU A 162 20.92 -13.21 -10.81
CA LEU A 162 19.59 -13.26 -10.24
C LEU A 162 18.57 -13.79 -11.26
N LYS A 163 18.17 -15.05 -11.08
CA LYS A 163 17.22 -15.73 -11.97
C LYS A 163 15.80 -15.72 -11.40
N ARG A 164 14.82 -15.65 -12.30
CA ARG A 164 13.41 -15.86 -11.96
C ARG A 164 13.26 -17.25 -11.34
N PRO A 165 12.66 -17.39 -10.15
CA PRO A 165 12.41 -18.71 -9.60
C PRO A 165 11.46 -19.47 -10.54
N LYS A 166 11.73 -20.76 -10.74
CA LYS A 166 10.80 -21.64 -11.44
C LYS A 166 9.48 -21.63 -10.66
N LYS A 167 8.33 -21.63 -11.34
CA LYS A 167 7.03 -21.75 -10.67
C LYS A 167 6.96 -23.13 -9.99
N THR A 168 7.40 -23.23 -8.74
CA THR A 168 7.04 -24.36 -7.88
C THR A 168 5.75 -23.96 -7.19
N ASN A 169 4.65 -24.30 -7.86
CA ASN A 169 3.38 -24.72 -7.27
C ASN A 169 2.48 -25.08 -8.46
N LYS A 170 2.58 -26.35 -8.88
CA LYS A 170 1.39 -27.03 -9.40
C LYS A 170 0.41 -27.05 -8.24
N VAL A 171 -0.41 -26.01 -8.11
CA VAL A 171 -1.61 -26.07 -7.27
C VAL A 171 -2.57 -27.00 -8.02
N LEU A 172 -2.30 -28.30 -7.92
CA LEU A 172 -3.06 -29.39 -8.50
C LEU A 172 -3.74 -30.19 -7.38
N SER A 173 -4.00 -29.57 -6.23
CA SER A 173 -4.98 -30.17 -5.33
C SER A 173 -6.36 -29.74 -5.80
N THR A 174 -7.16 -30.70 -6.25
CA THR A 174 -8.60 -30.61 -6.46
C THR A 174 -9.36 -30.00 -5.26
N ALA A 175 -8.74 -29.96 -4.08
CA ALA A 175 -9.24 -29.28 -2.89
C ALA A 175 -9.24 -27.75 -2.98
N ALA A 176 -8.36 -27.12 -3.76
CA ALA A 176 -8.30 -25.66 -3.92
C ALA A 176 -9.26 -25.14 -4.99
N ASP A 177 -9.65 -26.00 -5.93
CA ASP A 177 -10.55 -25.67 -7.05
C ASP A 177 -12.02 -25.97 -6.73
N LYS A 178 -12.28 -26.80 -5.71
CA LYS A 178 -13.62 -26.92 -5.12
C LYS A 178 -13.88 -25.67 -4.29
N GLN A 179 -14.51 -24.67 -4.91
CA GLN A 179 -15.26 -23.67 -4.16
C GLN A 179 -16.20 -24.41 -3.21
N ASN A 180 -15.98 -24.31 -1.90
CA ASN A 180 -16.90 -24.87 -0.94
C ASN A 180 -18.17 -24.00 -0.97
N LEU A 181 -19.15 -24.40 -1.80
CA LEU A 181 -20.39 -23.66 -1.98
C LEU A 181 -21.08 -23.38 -0.65
N ALA A 182 -21.00 -24.30 0.32
CA ALA A 182 -21.58 -24.11 1.64
C ALA A 182 -20.93 -22.93 2.39
N GLU A 183 -19.60 -22.82 2.35
CA GLU A 183 -18.87 -21.68 2.93
C GLU A 183 -19.17 -20.37 2.19
N THR A 184 -19.29 -20.41 0.86
CA THR A 184 -19.68 -19.22 0.07
C THR A 184 -21.09 -18.75 0.45
N PHE A 185 -22.03 -19.67 0.65
CA PHE A 185 -23.39 -19.32 1.10
C PHE A 185 -23.39 -18.81 2.55
N GLU A 186 -22.62 -19.42 3.47
CA GLU A 186 -22.47 -18.92 4.85
C GLU A 186 -21.88 -17.51 4.86
N PHE A 187 -20.87 -17.26 4.02
CA PHE A 187 -20.27 -15.94 3.85
C PHE A 187 -21.28 -14.92 3.33
N GLY A 188 -22.02 -15.23 2.27
CA GLY A 188 -23.06 -14.33 1.72
C GLY A 188 -24.18 -14.02 2.71
N ARG A 189 -24.62 -15.02 3.50
CA ARG A 189 -25.58 -14.82 4.60
C ARG A 189 -25.00 -13.91 5.67
N THR A 190 -23.74 -14.13 6.06
CA THR A 190 -23.02 -13.30 7.05
C THR A 190 -22.97 -11.84 6.62
N LEU A 191 -22.59 -11.56 5.36
CA LEU A 191 -22.57 -10.20 4.82
C LEU A 191 -23.95 -9.54 4.87
N THR A 192 -24.99 -10.29 4.49
CA THR A 192 -26.38 -9.79 4.51
C THR A 192 -26.82 -9.47 5.94
N THR A 193 -26.52 -10.35 6.90
CA THR A 193 -26.81 -10.14 8.33
C THR A 193 -26.09 -8.90 8.86
N ILE A 194 -24.82 -8.68 8.47
CA ILE A 194 -24.08 -7.46 8.82
C ILE A 194 -24.80 -6.22 8.28
N CYS A 195 -25.14 -6.19 6.99
CA CYS A 195 -25.84 -5.04 6.39
C CYS A 195 -27.18 -4.74 7.06
N ASN A 196 -27.97 -5.78 7.37
CA ASN A 196 -29.28 -5.64 8.01
C ASN A 196 -29.18 -5.18 9.47
N HIS A 197 -28.15 -5.62 10.19
CA HIS A 197 -27.98 -5.25 11.60
C HIS A 197 -27.32 -3.88 11.78
N LEU A 198 -26.50 -3.44 10.83
CA LEU A 198 -25.84 -2.12 10.87
C LEU A 198 -26.74 -1.00 10.31
N ASP A 199 -27.94 -0.88 10.88
CA ASP A 199 -28.85 0.23 10.60
C ASP A 199 -28.43 1.52 11.35
N ILE A 200 -29.04 2.65 11.00
CA ILE A 200 -28.67 3.96 11.56
C ILE A 200 -28.82 3.97 13.10
N LYS A 201 -29.86 3.29 13.62
CA LYS A 201 -30.14 3.22 15.06
C LYS A 201 -29.04 2.44 15.78
N THR A 202 -28.66 1.27 15.27
CA THR A 202 -27.64 0.41 15.87
C THR A 202 -26.26 1.05 15.79
N VAL A 203 -25.91 1.67 14.67
CA VAL A 203 -24.63 2.38 14.50
C VAL A 203 -24.53 3.58 15.45
N ARG A 204 -25.64 4.31 15.69
CA ARG A 204 -25.68 5.41 16.69
C ARG A 204 -25.75 4.92 18.13
N GLY A 205 -26.15 3.67 18.35
CA GLY A 205 -26.29 3.06 19.67
C GLY A 205 -24.98 2.90 20.44
N SER A 206 -25.07 2.24 21.59
CA SER A 206 -23.93 1.90 22.44
C SER A 206 -22.96 0.96 21.73
N ILE A 207 -21.66 1.05 22.05
CA ILE A 207 -20.62 0.15 21.50
C ILE A 207 -20.01 -0.71 22.62
N PRO A 208 -19.47 -1.91 22.32
CA PRO A 208 -19.37 -2.55 21.01
C PRO A 208 -20.72 -3.05 20.48
N ILE A 209 -20.84 -3.20 19.16
CA ILE A 209 -22.05 -3.73 18.52
C ILE A 209 -21.90 -5.25 18.41
N LYS A 210 -22.91 -6.01 18.85
CA LYS A 210 -22.95 -7.47 18.74
C LYS A 210 -23.96 -7.88 17.68
N ILE A 211 -23.46 -8.41 16.57
CA ILE A 211 -24.28 -8.87 15.45
C ILE A 211 -24.52 -10.38 15.63
N PRO A 212 -25.75 -10.84 15.88
CA PRO A 212 -26.04 -12.27 15.94
C PRO A 212 -25.93 -12.84 14.51
N LEU A 213 -25.04 -13.82 14.31
CA LEU A 213 -24.91 -14.49 13.02
C LEU A 213 -25.88 -15.67 12.97
N ASN A 214 -25.76 -16.59 13.94
CA ASN A 214 -26.61 -17.77 14.14
C ASN A 214 -26.83 -17.96 15.67
N GLU A 215 -27.62 -18.96 16.09
CA GLU A 215 -27.92 -19.24 17.51
C GLU A 215 -26.66 -19.33 18.40
N ASP A 216 -25.58 -19.90 17.88
CA ASP A 216 -24.32 -20.11 18.64
C ASP A 216 -23.20 -19.11 18.31
N LYS A 217 -23.40 -18.23 17.32
CA LYS A 217 -22.32 -17.36 16.81
C LYS A 217 -22.75 -15.90 16.78
N SER A 218 -21.92 -15.03 17.35
CA SER A 218 -22.07 -13.58 17.25
C SER A 218 -20.76 -12.91 16.84
N LEU A 219 -20.88 -11.81 16.09
CA LEU A 219 -19.76 -10.97 15.67
C LEU A 219 -19.75 -9.69 16.51
N THR A 220 -18.67 -9.48 17.26
CA THR A 220 -18.46 -8.26 18.04
C THR A 220 -17.69 -7.23 17.22
N VAL A 221 -18.33 -6.12 16.88
CA VAL A 221 -17.71 -4.97 16.21
C VAL A 221 -17.20 -4.00 17.28
N ALA A 222 -15.88 -3.99 17.49
CA ALA A 222 -15.23 -3.31 18.61
C ALA A 222 -15.24 -1.78 18.53
N CYS A 223 -15.43 -1.16 17.36
CA CYS A 223 -15.56 0.31 17.23
C CYS A 223 -14.38 1.12 17.84
N ARG A 224 -13.15 0.60 17.70
CA ARG A 224 -11.88 1.09 18.33
C ARG A 224 -11.75 0.91 19.85
N LEU A 225 -12.62 0.15 20.49
CA LEU A 225 -12.42 -0.24 21.88
C LEU A 225 -11.25 -1.21 22.01
N LEU A 226 -10.33 -0.94 22.94
CA LEU A 226 -9.21 -1.83 23.24
C LEU A 226 -9.67 -3.17 23.85
N LYS A 227 -10.74 -3.12 24.66
CA LYS A 227 -11.34 -4.28 25.32
C LYS A 227 -12.86 -4.28 25.09
N PRO A 228 -13.33 -4.82 23.95
CA PRO A 228 -14.76 -4.80 23.63
C PRO A 228 -15.58 -5.61 24.64
N ASP A 229 -15.08 -6.76 25.09
CA ASP A 229 -15.78 -7.68 26.01
C ASP A 229 -15.57 -7.34 27.50
N LEU A 230 -15.10 -6.14 27.80
CA LEU A 230 -14.88 -5.70 29.18
C LEU A 230 -16.22 -5.54 29.91
N ASP A 231 -16.37 -6.25 31.04
CA ASP A 231 -17.46 -6.02 31.96
C ASP A 231 -17.19 -4.78 32.82
N ILE A 232 -18.00 -3.74 32.61
CA ILE A 232 -17.89 -2.45 33.28
C ILE A 232 -18.18 -2.58 34.79
N THR A 233 -18.90 -3.62 35.22
CA THR A 233 -19.27 -3.81 36.63
C THR A 233 -18.07 -4.22 37.50
N THR A 234 -17.08 -4.89 36.92
CA THR A 234 -15.87 -5.38 37.60
C THR A 234 -14.82 -4.29 37.87
N ILE A 235 -15.03 -3.07 37.39
CA ILE A 235 -14.07 -1.97 37.53
C ILE A 235 -14.29 -1.27 38.88
N GLU A 236 -13.37 -1.47 39.82
CA GLU A 236 -13.41 -0.84 41.14
C GLU A 236 -13.11 0.68 41.10
N HIS A 237 -12.23 1.11 40.19
CA HIS A 237 -11.79 2.49 40.12
C HIS A 237 -12.81 3.38 39.39
N SER A 238 -13.44 4.31 40.12
CA SER A 238 -14.53 5.16 39.62
C SER A 238 -14.19 5.92 38.32
N ARG A 239 -13.00 6.52 38.24
CA ARG A 239 -12.58 7.30 37.05
C ARG A 239 -12.42 6.43 35.81
N ILE A 240 -11.86 5.22 35.96
CA ILE A 240 -11.67 4.27 34.85
C ILE A 240 -13.04 3.76 34.39
N LYS A 241 -13.96 3.51 35.34
CA LYS A 241 -15.33 3.11 35.07
C LYS A 241 -16.11 4.17 34.28
N GLU A 242 -16.02 5.44 34.68
CA GLU A 242 -16.64 6.55 33.95
C GLU A 242 -16.09 6.71 32.53
N GLN A 243 -14.77 6.61 32.35
CA GLN A 243 -14.15 6.65 31.02
C GLN A 243 -14.64 5.49 30.14
N ALA A 244 -14.74 4.28 30.70
CA ALA A 244 -15.25 3.10 30.01
C ALA A 244 -16.72 3.25 29.60
N ILE A 245 -17.55 3.89 30.43
CA ILE A 245 -18.96 4.21 30.13
C ILE A 245 -19.04 5.26 29.03
N ASN A 246 -18.29 6.36 29.15
CA ASN A 246 -18.32 7.45 28.18
C ASN A 246 -17.84 7.00 26.79
N ALA A 247 -16.80 6.16 26.73
CA ALA A 247 -16.33 5.60 25.46
C ALA A 247 -17.37 4.69 24.78
N ARG A 248 -18.28 4.08 25.55
CA ARG A 248 -19.31 3.15 25.08
C ARG A 248 -20.68 3.77 24.86
N LYS A 249 -20.86 5.04 25.22
CA LYS A 249 -22.12 5.75 25.16
C LYS A 249 -22.65 5.84 23.72
N PRO A 250 -23.99 5.84 23.53
CA PRO A 250 -24.59 6.17 22.24
C PRO A 250 -24.19 7.57 21.79
N LEU A 251 -24.16 7.75 20.47
CA LEU A 251 -23.86 9.02 19.83
C LEU A 251 -25.13 9.87 19.76
N ALA A 252 -25.04 11.15 20.13
CA ALA A 252 -26.15 12.09 20.00
C ALA A 252 -26.54 12.32 18.52
N GLU A 253 -27.82 12.62 18.27
CA GLU A 253 -28.35 12.76 16.90
C GLU A 253 -27.71 13.88 16.09
N ASN A 254 -27.30 14.96 16.77
CA ASN A 254 -26.67 16.13 16.15
C ASN A 254 -25.21 15.92 15.73
N ILE A 255 -24.59 14.79 16.10
CA ILE A 255 -23.20 14.49 15.71
C ILE A 255 -23.20 13.64 14.44
N SER A 256 -22.36 14.03 13.48
CA SER A 256 -22.15 13.28 12.23
C SER A 256 -21.47 11.93 12.51
N LEU A 257 -21.97 10.87 11.88
CA LEU A 257 -21.36 9.53 11.96
C LEU A 257 -20.00 9.47 11.26
N LEU A 258 -19.80 10.28 10.21
CA LEU A 258 -18.57 10.31 9.42
C LEU A 258 -17.41 10.96 10.18
N GLU A 259 -17.72 11.91 11.07
CA GLU A 259 -16.74 12.65 11.87
C GLU A 259 -16.36 11.91 13.16
N SER A 260 -17.14 10.89 13.55
CA SER A 260 -16.90 10.13 14.77
C SER A 260 -15.85 9.04 14.54
N PRO A 261 -14.64 9.13 15.13
CA PRO A 261 -13.56 8.18 14.88
C PRO A 261 -13.88 6.76 15.34
N ASN A 262 -14.76 6.61 16.33
CA ASN A 262 -15.18 5.32 16.86
C ASN A 262 -16.25 4.66 15.97
N ARG A 263 -16.92 5.41 15.09
CA ARG A 263 -17.99 4.89 14.22
C ARG A 263 -17.55 4.66 12.78
N SER A 264 -16.49 5.33 12.32
CA SER A 264 -15.94 5.11 10.98
C SER A 264 -15.63 3.64 10.64
N PRO A 265 -15.11 2.79 11.56
CA PRO A 265 -14.89 1.37 11.24
C PRO A 265 -16.17 0.60 10.98
N VAL A 266 -17.27 0.97 11.63
CA VAL A 266 -18.58 0.32 11.47
C VAL A 266 -19.18 0.66 10.11
N LEU A 267 -19.06 1.93 9.70
CA LEU A 267 -19.49 2.38 8.38
C LEU A 267 -18.69 1.68 7.28
N ASN A 268 -17.37 1.59 7.44
CA ASN A 268 -16.51 0.88 6.49
C ASN A 268 -16.90 -0.60 6.39
N LEU A 269 -17.12 -1.29 7.52
CA LEU A 269 -17.56 -2.68 7.51
C LEU A 269 -18.87 -2.87 6.73
N ARG A 270 -19.82 -1.96 6.90
CA ARG A 270 -21.08 -2.00 6.15
C ARG A 270 -20.85 -1.75 4.66
N ILE A 271 -20.11 -0.70 4.30
CA ILE A 271 -19.80 -0.37 2.89
C ILE A 271 -19.07 -1.52 2.21
N GLU A 272 -18.07 -2.11 2.87
CA GLU A 272 -17.33 -3.26 2.37
C GLU A 272 -18.24 -4.47 2.18
N SER A 273 -19.16 -4.72 3.11
CA SER A 273 -20.13 -5.82 3.01
C SER A 273 -21.11 -5.62 1.84
N GLU A 274 -21.66 -4.41 1.69
CA GLU A 274 -22.54 -4.05 0.56
C GLU A 274 -21.79 -4.15 -0.78
N LEU A 275 -20.54 -3.67 -0.83
CA LEU A 275 -19.70 -3.73 -2.03
C LEU A 275 -19.40 -5.17 -2.42
N MET A 276 -19.12 -6.05 -1.46
CA MET A 276 -18.89 -7.48 -1.72
C MET A 276 -20.15 -8.18 -2.24
N ILE A 277 -21.33 -7.86 -1.69
CA ILE A 277 -22.62 -8.35 -2.21
C ILE A 277 -22.82 -7.86 -3.65
N PHE A 278 -22.58 -6.57 -3.91
CA PHE A 278 -22.71 -5.98 -5.23
C PHE A 278 -21.78 -6.64 -6.27
N ILE A 279 -20.52 -6.86 -5.92
CA ILE A 279 -19.54 -7.57 -6.75
C ILE A 279 -20.03 -8.99 -7.06
N ALA A 280 -20.51 -9.71 -6.04
CA ALA A 280 -21.00 -11.07 -6.22
C ALA A 280 -22.22 -11.15 -7.15
N GLN A 281 -23.12 -10.16 -7.11
CA GLN A 281 -24.32 -10.12 -7.95
C GLN A 281 -24.03 -9.68 -9.39
N THR A 282 -23.09 -8.75 -9.59
CA THR A 282 -22.82 -8.15 -10.91
C THR A 282 -21.70 -8.84 -11.67
N GLY A 283 -20.86 -9.63 -10.99
CA GLY A 283 -19.65 -10.21 -11.57
C GLY A 283 -18.56 -9.18 -11.89
N MET A 284 -18.70 -7.93 -11.45
CA MET A 284 -17.67 -6.90 -11.62
C MET A 284 -16.44 -7.25 -10.79
N ASN A 285 -15.25 -6.95 -11.30
CA ASN A 285 -14.06 -7.02 -10.44
C ASN A 285 -13.99 -5.82 -9.48
N LEU A 286 -13.23 -5.96 -8.39
CA LEU A 286 -13.12 -4.93 -7.36
C LEU A 286 -12.70 -3.55 -7.92
N SER A 287 -11.77 -3.52 -8.87
CA SER A 287 -11.31 -2.27 -9.48
C SER A 287 -12.42 -1.55 -10.26
N GLN A 288 -13.30 -2.30 -10.95
CA GLN A 288 -14.46 -1.76 -11.63
C GLN A 288 -15.50 -1.24 -10.64
N ALA A 289 -15.81 -2.02 -9.60
CA ALA A 289 -16.80 -1.64 -8.60
C ALA A 289 -16.40 -0.39 -7.80
N VAL A 290 -15.11 -0.26 -7.43
CA VAL A 290 -14.58 0.93 -6.74
C VAL A 290 -14.54 2.16 -7.65
N ALA A 291 -14.43 1.98 -8.97
CA ALA A 291 -14.41 3.09 -9.92
C ALA A 291 -15.81 3.65 -10.22
N LEU A 292 -16.89 3.04 -9.72
CA LEU A 292 -18.24 3.55 -9.88
C LEU A 292 -18.39 4.86 -9.10
N SER A 293 -18.61 5.96 -9.82
CA SER A 293 -19.07 7.21 -9.25
C SER A 293 -20.59 7.21 -9.14
N ARG A 294 -21.16 7.99 -8.21
CA ARG A 294 -22.57 8.41 -8.30
C ARG A 294 -22.68 9.30 -9.54
N CYS A 295 -22.92 8.72 -10.70
CA CYS A 295 -23.41 9.48 -11.85
C CYS A 295 -24.78 10.04 -11.47
N ASP A 296 -25.08 11.27 -11.89
CA ASP A 296 -26.43 11.83 -11.81
C ASP A 296 -27.40 10.90 -12.55
N TYR A 297 -28.02 10.02 -11.77
CA TYR A 297 -29.07 9.12 -12.22
C TYR A 297 -30.28 10.02 -12.49
N ARG A 298 -30.45 10.45 -13.74
CA ARG A 298 -31.71 11.03 -14.22
C ARG A 298 -32.68 9.93 -14.58
#